data_AF-A0A0J7Z1S5-F1
#
_entry.id   AF-A0A0J7Z1S5-F1
#
_cell.length_a   1.000
_cell.length_b   1.000
_cell.length_c   1.000
_cell.angle_alpha   90.00
_cell.angle_beta   90.00
_cell.angle_gamma   90.00
#
_symmetry.space_group_name_H-M   'P 1'
#
loop_
_entity.id
_entity.type
_entity.pdbx_description
1 polymer ?
#
loop_
_entity_poly.entity_id
_entity_poly.type
_entity_poly.pdbx_seq_one_letter_code
_entity_poly.pdbx_strand_id
1 'polypeptide(L)'
;MAHGRLGVPVIPLTDRRPAVIQQLHPGDLVFFRTRELPGKRIGHIGVYLGLDTADHPRFISSRKNAGGPTMGDKGGTSRLDGDGYYAQGLRGARRL
;
A
#
# COMPACT_ATOMS: atom_id res chain seq x y z
N MET A 1 3.91 -22.14 -22.81
CA MET A 1 3.36 -20.85 -22.35
C MET A 1 3.28 -20.90 -20.83
N ALA A 2 4.21 -20.28 -20.11
CA ALA A 2 4.21 -20.29 -18.64
C ALA A 2 3.25 -19.21 -18.13
N HIS A 3 2.08 -19.60 -17.65
CA HIS A 3 1.28 -18.72 -16.80
C HIS A 3 2.04 -18.59 -15.47
N GLY A 4 2.85 -17.54 -15.33
CA GLY A 4 3.42 -17.17 -14.03
C GLY A 4 2.29 -17.13 -13.01
N ARG A 5 2.44 -17.87 -11.91
CA ARG A 5 1.42 -17.95 -10.85
C ARG A 5 1.05 -16.52 -10.48
N LEU A 6 -0.19 -16.12 -10.77
CA LEU A 6 -0.72 -14.80 -10.46
C LEU A 6 -0.39 -14.48 -9.00
N GLY A 7 0.32 -13.37 -8.73
CA GLY A 7 0.87 -13.06 -7.41
C GLY A 7 -0.09 -13.35 -6.26
N VAL A 8 0.42 -13.96 -5.19
CA VAL A 8 -0.35 -14.51 -4.07
C VAL A 8 -0.93 -13.37 -3.22
N PRO A 9 -2.25 -13.35 -2.93
CA PRO A 9 -2.83 -12.42 -1.97
C PRO A 9 -2.22 -12.61 -0.58
N VAL A 10 -1.57 -11.56 -0.06
CA VAL A 10 -1.06 -11.49 1.32
C VAL A 10 -2.13 -10.90 2.23
N ILE A 11 -2.81 -9.87 1.73
CA ILE A 11 -4.03 -9.34 2.33
C ILE A 11 -5.11 -9.39 1.25
N PRO A 12 -6.27 -10.03 1.49
CA PRO A 12 -7.38 -10.05 0.54
C PRO A 12 -7.79 -8.62 0.14
N LEU A 13 -8.07 -8.42 -1.14
CA LEU A 13 -8.61 -7.15 -1.63
C LEU A 13 -10.08 -7.04 -1.18
N THR A 14 -10.35 -6.13 -0.25
CA THR A 14 -11.72 -5.89 0.25
C THR A 14 -12.08 -4.40 0.21
N ASP A 15 -13.31 -4.04 0.55
CA ASP A 15 -13.74 -2.65 0.65
C ASP A 15 -13.33 -1.95 1.95
N ARG A 16 -12.82 -2.72 2.93
CA ARG A 16 -12.49 -2.23 4.27
C ARG A 16 -10.98 -2.14 4.44
N ARG A 17 -10.57 -1.27 5.35
CA ARG A 17 -9.18 -1.27 5.84
C ARG A 17 -8.90 -2.61 6.52
N PRO A 18 -7.79 -3.30 6.21
CA PRO A 18 -7.38 -4.49 6.94
C PRO A 18 -7.13 -4.18 8.41
N ALA A 19 -7.62 -5.05 9.30
CA ALA A 19 -7.37 -4.92 10.75
C ALA A 19 -5.95 -5.34 11.15
N VAL A 20 -5.34 -6.22 10.35
CA VAL A 20 -4.02 -6.83 10.59
C VAL A 20 -3.20 -6.68 9.31
N ILE A 21 -1.94 -6.28 9.46
CA ILE A 21 -0.99 -6.06 8.36
C ILE A 21 0.36 -6.73 8.60
N GLN A 22 0.53 -7.45 9.71
CA GLN A 22 1.78 -8.06 10.15
C GLN A 22 2.26 -9.19 9.22
N GLN A 23 1.39 -9.73 8.36
CA GLN A 23 1.79 -10.72 7.35
C GLN A 23 2.55 -10.13 6.14
N LEU A 24 2.63 -8.79 6.03
CA LEU A 24 3.36 -8.13 4.96
C LEU A 24 4.87 -8.32 5.11
N HIS A 25 5.54 -8.61 4.00
CA HIS A 25 7.00 -8.64 3.91
C HIS A 25 7.49 -7.55 2.96
N PRO A 26 8.70 -6.99 3.17
CA PRO A 26 9.30 -6.06 2.22
C PRO A 26 9.26 -6.61 0.78
N GLY A 27 8.84 -5.77 -0.16
CA GLY A 27 8.61 -6.15 -1.56
C GLY A 27 7.14 -6.44 -1.91
N ASP A 28 6.27 -6.68 -0.92
CA ASP A 28 4.84 -6.85 -1.19
C ASP A 28 4.22 -5.60 -1.79
N LEU A 29 3.37 -5.78 -2.79
CA LEU A 29 2.57 -4.70 -3.37
C LEU A 29 1.39 -4.40 -2.46
N VAL A 30 1.21 -3.14 -2.10
CA VAL A 30 0.09 -2.63 -1.29
C VAL A 30 -0.84 -1.76 -2.14
N PHE A 31 -2.14 -1.99 -2.02
CA PHE A 31 -3.17 -1.39 -2.88
C PHE A 31 -4.07 -0.46 -2.09
N PHE A 32 -4.27 0.75 -2.61
CA PHE A 32 -5.02 1.80 -1.92
C PHE A 32 -6.20 2.30 -2.75
N ARG A 33 -7.34 2.50 -2.07
CA ARG A 33 -8.38 3.38 -2.57
C ARG A 33 -7.98 4.81 -2.29
N THR A 34 -8.16 5.67 -3.28
CA THR A 34 -7.90 7.10 -3.16
C THR A 34 -9.18 7.88 -3.42
N ARG A 35 -9.26 9.11 -2.91
CA ARG A 35 -10.47 9.94 -3.00
C ARG A 35 -10.71 10.47 -4.42
N GLU A 36 -9.66 10.51 -5.25
CA GLU A 36 -9.70 11.03 -6.62
C GLU A 36 -10.35 10.05 -7.60
N LEU A 37 -10.39 8.75 -7.29
CA LEU A 37 -11.09 7.76 -8.10
C LEU A 37 -12.43 7.41 -7.46
N PRO A 38 -13.57 7.71 -8.12
CA PRO A 38 -14.88 7.44 -7.56
C PRO A 38 -15.15 5.92 -7.45
N GLY A 39 -16.02 5.58 -6.49
CA GLY A 39 -16.47 4.22 -6.27
C GLY A 39 -15.46 3.35 -5.52
N LYS A 40 -15.49 2.04 -5.79
CA LYS A 40 -14.71 1.03 -5.06
C LYS A 40 -13.32 0.74 -5.66
N ARG A 41 -12.86 1.58 -6.58
CA ARG A 41 -11.63 1.36 -7.37
C ARG A 41 -10.37 1.53 -6.53
N ILE A 42 -9.31 0.83 -6.93
CA ILE A 42 -7.95 1.07 -6.45
C ILE A 42 -7.35 2.19 -7.30
N GLY A 43 -6.90 3.25 -6.65
CA GLY A 43 -6.34 4.43 -7.31
C GLY A 43 -4.86 4.61 -7.09
N HIS A 44 -4.26 3.84 -6.18
CA HIS A 44 -2.84 3.93 -5.91
C HIS A 44 -2.25 2.59 -5.50
N ILE A 45 -0.96 2.42 -5.77
CA ILE A 45 -0.18 1.24 -5.41
C ILE A 45 1.18 1.68 -4.86
N GLY A 46 1.74 0.87 -3.97
CA GLY A 46 3.11 1.03 -3.50
C GLY A 46 3.77 -0.31 -3.22
N VAL A 47 5.05 -0.25 -2.88
CA VAL A 47 5.85 -1.39 -2.45
C VAL A 47 6.10 -1.25 -0.95
N TYR A 48 5.71 -2.24 -0.16
CA TYR A 48 5.99 -2.27 1.27
C TYR A 48 7.50 -2.40 1.50
N LEU A 49 8.05 -1.61 2.43
CA LEU A 49 9.48 -1.57 2.72
C LEU A 49 9.86 -2.25 4.04
N GLY A 50 8.89 -2.55 4.91
CA GLY A 50 9.14 -2.99 6.27
C GLY A 50 8.83 -1.88 7.29
N LEU A 51 9.35 -2.05 8.50
CA LEU A 51 9.23 -1.07 9.58
C LEU A 51 10.36 -0.03 9.48
N ASP A 52 10.08 1.22 9.86
CA ASP A 52 11.13 2.21 10.10
C ASP A 52 11.73 2.06 11.51
N THR A 53 12.66 2.95 11.87
CA THR A 53 13.35 2.94 13.17
C THR A 53 12.44 3.26 14.36
N ALA A 54 11.18 3.63 14.12
CA ALA A 54 10.14 3.84 15.13
C ALA A 54 9.04 2.77 15.03
N ASP A 55 9.35 1.63 14.41
CA ASP A 55 8.45 0.48 14.23
C ASP A 55 7.18 0.78 13.41
N HIS A 56 7.23 1.80 12.54
CA HIS A 56 6.10 2.14 11.69
C HIS A 56 6.21 1.46 10.30
N PRO A 57 5.17 0.76 9.82
CA PRO A 57 5.18 0.10 8.52
C PRO A 57 5.17 1.11 7.37
N ARG A 58 6.28 1.16 6.61
CA ARG A 58 6.51 2.10 5.51
C ARG A 58 6.32 1.49 4.15
N PHE A 59 6.00 2.33 3.17
CA PHE A 59 5.96 1.94 1.77
C PHE A 59 6.52 3.05 0.88
N ILE A 60 7.07 2.67 -0.27
CA ILE A 60 7.47 3.60 -1.34
C ILE A 60 6.43 3.59 -2.46
N SER A 61 6.21 4.74 -3.06
CA SER A 61 5.47 4.82 -4.32
C SER A 61 5.75 6.14 -5.05
N SER A 62 5.41 6.19 -6.33
CA SER A 62 5.46 7.43 -7.09
C SER A 62 4.34 8.37 -6.65
N ARG A 63 4.66 9.63 -6.35
CA ARG A 63 3.68 10.63 -5.91
C ARG A 63 3.66 11.82 -6.86
N LYS A 64 2.45 12.30 -7.17
CA LYS A 64 2.25 13.58 -7.89
C LYS A 64 2.97 14.73 -7.20
N ASN A 65 2.82 14.85 -5.88
CA ASN A 65 3.36 15.97 -5.10
C ASN A 65 4.89 15.92 -4.94
N ALA A 66 5.51 14.75 -5.09
CA ALA A 66 6.97 14.60 -5.09
C ALA A 66 7.58 14.63 -6.49
N GLY A 67 6.77 14.50 -7.55
CA GLY A 67 7.27 14.41 -8.92
C GLY A 67 8.04 13.12 -9.22
N GLY A 68 7.79 12.03 -8.50
CA GLY A 68 8.55 10.79 -8.62
C GLY A 68 8.39 9.83 -7.44
N PRO A 69 9.21 8.76 -7.37
CA PRO A 69 9.22 7.81 -6.27
C PRO A 69 9.63 8.49 -4.97
N THR A 70 8.88 8.24 -3.90
CA THR A 70 9.23 8.75 -2.57
C THR A 70 8.70 7.82 -1.47
N MET A 71 9.46 7.77 -0.39
CA MET A 71 9.08 7.22 0.92
C MET A 71 8.70 8.31 1.93
N GLY A 72 8.81 9.58 1.54
CA GLY A 72 8.49 10.73 2.37
C GLY A 72 6.99 10.96 2.51
N ASP A 73 6.61 11.78 3.49
CA ASP A 73 5.22 12.05 3.84
C ASP A 73 4.60 13.20 3.03
N LYS A 74 5.14 13.44 1.82
CA LYS A 74 4.72 14.51 0.92
C LYS A 74 3.47 14.08 0.15
N GLY A 75 2.35 14.76 0.41
CA GLY A 75 1.06 14.40 -0.19
C GLY A 75 0.35 13.24 0.50
N GLY A 76 0.69 12.99 1.76
CA GLY A 76 0.14 11.93 2.60
C GLY A 76 1.25 11.06 3.18
N THR A 77 1.07 10.67 4.44
CA THR A 77 2.04 9.87 5.19
C THR A 77 2.27 8.52 4.51
N SER A 78 3.53 8.18 4.25
CA SER A 78 3.93 6.90 3.63
C SER A 78 4.02 5.79 4.69
N ARG A 79 2.92 5.64 5.44
CA ARG A 79 2.72 4.70 6.54
C ARG A 79 1.43 3.88 6.33
N LEU A 80 1.40 2.65 6.83
CA LEU A 80 0.24 1.75 6.76
C LEU A 80 -0.56 1.66 8.08
N ASP A 81 0.00 2.20 9.16
CA ASP A 81 -0.59 2.35 10.48
C ASP A 81 -1.12 3.77 10.73
N GLY A 82 -1.75 4.00 11.89
CA GLY A 82 -2.34 5.30 12.23
C GLY A 82 -3.55 5.65 11.37
N ASP A 83 -3.89 6.93 11.29
CA ASP A 83 -5.10 7.46 10.64
C ASP A 83 -4.79 8.28 9.37
N GLY A 84 -3.55 8.23 8.88
CA GLY A 84 -3.13 8.93 7.67
C GLY A 84 -3.86 8.47 6.40
N TYR A 85 -3.81 9.30 5.35
CA TYR A 85 -4.53 9.11 4.10
C TYR A 85 -4.38 7.70 3.50
N TYR A 86 -3.15 7.21 3.36
CA TYR A 86 -2.89 5.88 2.79
C TYR A 86 -3.18 4.75 3.76
N ALA A 87 -2.97 4.94 5.06
CA ALA A 87 -3.34 3.97 6.08
C ALA A 87 -4.85 3.70 6.07
N GLN A 88 -5.68 4.74 5.98
CA GLN A 88 -7.13 4.61 5.80
C GLN A 88 -7.52 4.03 4.43
N GLY A 89 -6.71 4.31 3.40
CA GLY A 89 -6.93 3.89 2.02
C GLY A 89 -6.54 2.44 1.72
N LEU A 90 -5.78 1.75 2.58
CA LEU A 90 -5.30 0.39 2.33
C LEU A 90 -6.46 -0.60 2.13
N ARG A 91 -6.44 -1.40 1.07
CA ARG A 91 -7.52 -2.34 0.72
C ARG A 91 -7.05 -3.78 0.48
N GLY A 92 -5.76 -3.99 0.25
CA GLY A 92 -5.21 -5.33 0.03
C GLY A 92 -3.71 -5.29 -0.24
N ALA A 93 -3.11 -6.48 -0.37
CA ALA A 93 -1.70 -6.65 -0.68
C ALA A 93 -1.42 -7.97 -1.40
N ARG A 94 -0.38 -8.00 -2.23
CA ARG A 94 0.04 -9.18 -2.99
C ARG A 94 1.55 -9.35 -3.00
N ARG A 95 1.99 -10.61 -2.99
CA ARG A 95 3.38 -11.03 -3.20
C ARG A 95 3.54 -11.58 -4.62
N LEU A 96 4.54 -11.11 -5.35
CA LEU A 96 4.83 -11.58 -6.71
C LEU A 96 5.77 -12.79 -6.69
#